data_AF-A0A1I1A410-F1
#
_entry.id   AF-A0A1I1A410-F1
#
_cell.length_a   1.000
_cell.length_b   1.000
_cell.length_c   1.000
_cell.angle_alpha   90.00
_cell.angle_beta   90.00
_cell.angle_gamma   90.00
#
_symmetry.space_group_name_H-M   'P 1'
#
loop_
_entity.id
_entity.type
_entity.pdbx_description
1 polymer ?
#
loop_
_entity_poly.entity_id
_entity_poly.type
_entity_poly.pdbx_seq_one_letter_code
_entity_poly.pdbx_strand_id
1 'polypeptide(L)'
;MKSLFLFIITSFHFLTFGQKSKRDIYDISIPNKLEKCFPILTETLTEKEINIVKTFPEDSIYFHEEFINRADFFHAWKIYDGSRLTKYFNKKGLYGSYEIYETILISYHRFLNDKPINLEQQIEKYKLKQRQEKEEYLKRTKQDSINGIYIPKDIKDCFITLDSLLSKEDIKSIKELPNKNETIVYHHGIGLWLRNNWGLWGGSRLQKYFLARKVNHPDSMSAMILEYYHDWLNNRNDEWEKFNKK
;
A
#
# COMPACT_ATOMS: atom_id res chain seq x y z
N MET A 1 -13.43 -60.91 -66.90
CA MET A 1 -12.68 -59.74 -66.40
C MET A 1 -13.44 -59.17 -65.20
N LYS A 2 -12.98 -59.43 -63.97
CA LYS A 2 -13.49 -58.78 -62.76
C LYS A 2 -12.27 -58.20 -62.06
N SER A 3 -12.19 -56.86 -61.98
CA SER A 3 -11.10 -56.18 -61.27
C SER A 3 -11.34 -56.28 -59.76
N LEU A 4 -10.30 -56.65 -59.03
CA LEU A 4 -10.24 -56.53 -57.58
C LEU A 4 -9.57 -55.18 -57.28
N PHE A 5 -10.31 -54.24 -56.70
CA PHE A 5 -9.74 -53.01 -56.15
C PHE A 5 -9.23 -53.30 -54.72
N LEU A 6 -7.93 -53.17 -54.52
CA LEU A 6 -7.29 -53.25 -53.22
C LEU A 6 -7.26 -51.84 -52.59
N PHE A 7 -8.07 -51.60 -51.55
CA PHE A 7 -8.07 -50.35 -50.80
C PHE A 7 -6.98 -50.43 -49.71
N ILE A 8 -5.92 -49.62 -49.84
CA ILE A 8 -4.91 -49.43 -48.79
C ILE A 8 -5.41 -48.30 -47.88
N ILE A 9 -5.77 -48.65 -46.65
CA ILE A 9 -6.12 -47.68 -45.61
C ILE A 9 -4.83 -47.26 -44.89
N THR A 10 -4.34 -46.05 -45.15
CA THR A 10 -3.26 -45.44 -44.38
C THR A 10 -3.84 -44.79 -43.11
N SER A 11 -3.55 -45.36 -41.95
CA SER A 11 -3.94 -44.82 -40.65
C SER A 11 -2.97 -43.71 -40.21
N PHE A 12 -3.37 -42.45 -40.38
CA PHE A 12 -2.70 -41.31 -39.75
C PHE A 12 -2.88 -41.40 -38.23
N HIS A 13 -1.82 -41.72 -37.50
CA HIS A 13 -1.80 -41.56 -36.05
C HIS A 13 -1.53 -40.10 -35.71
N PHE A 14 -2.56 -39.37 -35.30
CA PHE A 14 -2.41 -38.11 -34.61
C PHE A 14 -1.79 -38.38 -33.23
N LEU A 15 -0.51 -38.05 -33.07
CA LEU A 15 0.11 -37.89 -31.75
C LEU A 15 -0.46 -36.61 -31.13
N THR A 16 -1.47 -36.76 -30.26
CA THR A 16 -1.91 -35.68 -29.39
C THR A 16 -0.83 -35.46 -28.33
N PHE A 17 -0.04 -34.39 -28.47
CA PHE A 17 0.78 -33.90 -27.37
C PHE A 17 -0.17 -33.47 -26.25
N GLY A 18 -0.28 -34.29 -25.20
CA GLY A 18 -0.98 -33.91 -23.98
C GLY A 18 -0.28 -32.72 -23.34
N GLN A 19 -0.92 -31.54 -23.37
CA GLN A 19 -0.48 -30.38 -22.62
C GLN A 19 -0.58 -30.74 -21.13
N LYS A 20 0.57 -31.05 -20.50
CA LYS A 20 0.62 -31.32 -19.06
C LYS A 20 0.08 -30.08 -18.36
N SER A 21 -1.00 -30.22 -17.59
CA SER A 21 -1.57 -29.09 -16.85
C SER A 21 -0.48 -28.47 -15.96
N LYS A 22 -0.36 -27.15 -15.98
CA LYS A 22 0.54 -26.44 -15.06
C LYS A 22 0.12 -26.76 -13.63
N ARG A 23 1.09 -26.98 -12.74
CA ARG A 23 0.78 -27.18 -11.33
C ARG A 23 0.24 -25.89 -10.74
N ASP A 24 -0.70 -26.02 -9.82
CA ASP A 24 -1.13 -24.89 -9.03
C ASP A 24 0.01 -24.47 -8.08
N ILE A 25 0.26 -23.17 -8.00
CA ILE A 25 1.27 -22.59 -7.12
C ILE A 25 0.99 -22.85 -5.64
N TYR A 26 -0.27 -23.04 -5.25
CA TYR A 26 -0.66 -23.40 -3.89
C TYR A 26 -0.21 -24.81 -3.49
N ASP A 27 0.04 -25.70 -4.46
CA ASP A 27 0.54 -27.06 -4.22
C ASP A 27 2.07 -27.12 -4.07
N ILE A 28 2.77 -26.01 -4.32
CA ILE A 28 4.22 -25.94 -4.31
C ILE A 28 4.71 -25.31 -3.01
N SER A 29 5.75 -25.90 -2.41
CA SER A 29 6.33 -25.35 -1.18
C SER A 29 6.89 -23.94 -1.42
N ILE A 30 6.40 -22.96 -0.64
CA ILE A 30 6.81 -21.53 -0.69
C ILE A 30 8.33 -21.40 -0.85
N PRO A 31 8.95 -20.68 -1.79
CA PRO A 31 10.41 -20.60 -1.88
C PRO A 31 11.08 -20.13 -0.57
N ASN A 32 12.32 -20.54 -0.27
CA ASN A 32 13.05 -20.04 0.92
C ASN A 32 14.19 -19.06 0.60
N LYS A 33 14.34 -18.72 -0.67
CA LYS A 33 15.30 -17.76 -1.23
C LYS A 33 14.88 -17.40 -2.65
N LEU A 34 15.35 -16.26 -3.15
CA LEU A 34 14.91 -15.69 -4.43
C LEU A 34 15.13 -16.63 -5.63
N GLU A 35 16.27 -17.32 -5.70
CA GLU A 35 16.62 -18.13 -6.87
C GLU A 35 15.66 -19.33 -7.05
N LYS A 36 15.04 -19.78 -5.96
CA LYS A 36 14.03 -20.83 -6.00
C LYS A 36 12.67 -20.34 -6.48
N CYS A 37 12.44 -19.03 -6.50
CA CYS A 37 11.20 -18.45 -7.04
C CYS A 37 11.14 -18.68 -8.55
N PHE A 38 12.23 -18.48 -9.28
CA PHE A 38 12.23 -18.48 -10.74
C PHE A 38 11.70 -19.77 -11.39
N PRO A 39 12.20 -20.98 -11.05
CA PRO A 39 11.66 -22.20 -11.66
C PRO A 39 10.18 -22.42 -11.32
N ILE A 40 9.74 -22.00 -10.12
CA ILE A 40 8.33 -22.10 -9.73
C ILE A 40 7.49 -21.14 -10.57
N LEU A 41 7.92 -19.88 -10.72
CA LEU A 41 7.22 -18.90 -11.57
C LEU A 41 7.17 -19.34 -13.04
N THR A 42 8.24 -19.94 -13.57
CA THR A 42 8.25 -20.50 -14.92
C THR A 42 7.29 -21.67 -15.08
N GLU A 43 7.14 -22.50 -14.04
CA GLU A 43 6.21 -23.64 -14.04
C GLU A 43 4.74 -23.20 -13.90
N THR A 44 4.45 -22.18 -13.08
CA THR A 44 3.08 -21.86 -12.65
C THR A 44 2.46 -20.68 -13.39
N LEU A 45 3.23 -19.66 -13.78
CA LEU A 45 2.68 -18.51 -14.51
C LEU A 45 2.28 -18.93 -15.93
N THR A 46 1.19 -18.37 -16.43
CA THR A 46 0.73 -18.49 -17.82
C THR A 46 1.74 -17.90 -18.81
N GLU A 47 1.63 -18.27 -20.08
CA GLU A 47 2.49 -17.70 -21.12
C GLU A 47 2.29 -16.19 -21.27
N LYS A 48 1.05 -15.71 -21.09
CA LYS A 48 0.72 -14.27 -21.08
C LYS A 48 1.46 -13.55 -19.95
N GLU A 49 1.36 -14.04 -18.72
CA GLU A 49 2.05 -13.46 -17.55
C GLU A 49 3.57 -13.47 -17.73
N ILE A 50 4.16 -14.59 -18.17
CA ILE A 50 5.60 -14.66 -18.45
C ILE A 50 6.00 -13.65 -19.51
N ASN A 51 5.22 -13.51 -20.58
CA ASN A 51 5.50 -12.53 -21.64
C ASN A 51 5.44 -11.09 -21.11
N ILE A 52 4.47 -10.78 -20.24
CA ILE A 52 4.38 -9.46 -19.57
C ILE A 52 5.63 -9.22 -18.73
N VAL A 53 5.98 -10.15 -17.83
CA VAL A 53 7.19 -10.02 -17.00
C VAL A 53 8.43 -9.84 -17.87
N LYS A 54 8.53 -10.56 -18.99
CA LYS A 54 9.70 -10.49 -19.87
C LYS A 54 9.82 -9.16 -20.61
N THR A 55 8.71 -8.58 -21.07
CA THR A 55 8.72 -7.48 -22.05
C THR A 55 8.43 -6.11 -21.48
N PHE A 56 7.73 -6.01 -20.35
CA PHE A 56 7.39 -4.73 -19.75
C PHE A 56 8.62 -4.06 -19.09
N PRO A 57 8.66 -2.72 -19.03
CA PRO A 57 9.63 -2.01 -18.20
C PRO A 57 9.60 -2.50 -16.75
N GLU A 58 10.76 -2.64 -16.12
CA GLU A 58 10.89 -3.20 -14.76
C GLU A 58 9.97 -2.52 -13.73
N ASP A 59 9.81 -1.20 -13.83
CA ASP A 59 8.98 -0.37 -12.95
C ASP A 59 7.48 -0.42 -13.26
N SER A 60 7.08 -1.12 -14.32
CA SER A 60 5.72 -1.15 -14.83
C SER A 60 5.05 -2.52 -14.72
N ILE A 61 5.82 -3.59 -14.49
CA ILE A 61 5.30 -4.98 -14.41
C ILE A 61 4.22 -5.09 -13.34
N TYR A 62 4.48 -4.54 -12.15
CA TYR A 62 3.57 -4.58 -11.00
C TYR A 62 2.20 -3.93 -11.29
N PHE A 63 2.18 -2.88 -12.12
CA PHE A 63 0.98 -2.10 -12.42
C PHE A 63 0.11 -2.72 -13.53
N HIS A 64 0.58 -3.79 -14.17
CA HIS A 64 -0.19 -4.48 -15.19
C HIS A 64 -1.39 -5.21 -14.57
N GLU A 65 -2.52 -5.28 -15.28
CA GLU A 65 -3.79 -5.84 -14.79
C GLU A 65 -3.68 -7.28 -14.22
N GLU A 66 -2.78 -8.08 -14.79
CA GLU A 66 -2.48 -9.45 -14.36
C GLU A 66 -1.82 -9.51 -12.97
N PHE A 67 -1.06 -8.49 -12.59
CA PHE A 67 -0.28 -8.46 -11.35
C PHE A 67 -0.83 -7.49 -10.30
N ILE A 68 -1.52 -6.43 -10.73
CA ILE A 68 -2.09 -5.40 -9.83
C ILE A 68 -3.18 -5.98 -8.92
N ASN A 69 -3.88 -7.01 -9.40
CA ASN A 69 -4.99 -7.66 -8.72
C ASN A 69 -4.57 -8.86 -7.85
N ARG A 70 -3.30 -8.91 -7.40
CA ARG A 70 -2.70 -9.67 -6.28
C ARG A 70 -3.07 -11.15 -6.05
N ALA A 71 -3.89 -11.78 -6.88
CA ALA A 71 -4.39 -13.15 -6.71
C ALA A 71 -3.38 -14.25 -7.08
N ASP A 72 -2.09 -13.94 -7.08
CA ASP A 72 -1.02 -14.75 -7.65
C ASP A 72 -0.08 -15.34 -6.56
N PHE A 73 1.20 -15.54 -6.89
CA PHE A 73 2.22 -16.01 -5.96
C PHE A 73 2.34 -15.14 -4.70
N PHE A 74 1.87 -13.89 -4.70
CA PHE A 74 1.79 -13.04 -3.52
C PHE A 74 1.04 -13.71 -2.36
N HIS A 75 -0.15 -14.27 -2.63
CA HIS A 75 -0.96 -14.98 -1.64
C HIS A 75 -0.47 -16.40 -1.40
N ALA A 76 -0.15 -17.15 -2.45
CA ALA A 76 0.35 -18.52 -2.32
C ALA A 76 1.62 -18.61 -1.47
N TRP A 77 2.50 -17.61 -1.59
CA TRP A 77 3.75 -17.54 -0.81
C TRP A 77 3.63 -16.74 0.49
N LYS A 78 2.42 -16.28 0.83
CA LYS A 78 2.11 -15.61 2.09
C LYS A 78 3.09 -14.46 2.38
N ILE A 79 3.36 -13.63 1.37
CA ILE A 79 4.40 -12.60 1.45
C ILE A 79 4.13 -11.62 2.61
N TYR A 80 2.86 -11.32 2.88
CA TYR A 80 2.39 -10.46 3.96
C TYR A 80 2.36 -11.11 5.36
N ASP A 81 2.54 -12.43 5.45
CA ASP A 81 2.34 -13.20 6.69
C ASP A 81 3.62 -13.90 7.17
N GLY A 82 4.77 -13.26 6.95
CA GLY A 82 6.04 -13.69 7.53
C GLY A 82 6.53 -15.07 7.09
N SER A 83 6.23 -15.47 5.85
CA SER A 83 6.64 -16.76 5.29
C SER A 83 8.17 -16.97 5.28
N ARG A 84 8.62 -18.19 4.96
CA ARG A 84 10.08 -18.45 4.87
C ARG A 84 10.76 -17.61 3.78
N LEU A 85 10.04 -17.21 2.74
CA LEU A 85 10.53 -16.25 1.74
C LEU A 85 10.61 -14.84 2.32
N THR A 86 9.55 -14.37 2.99
CA THR A 86 9.53 -13.07 3.66
C THR A 86 10.67 -12.94 4.67
N LYS A 87 10.91 -13.98 5.47
CA LYS A 87 12.05 -14.03 6.41
C LYS A 87 13.41 -13.93 5.72
N TYR A 88 13.56 -14.50 4.52
CA TYR A 88 14.79 -14.35 3.72
C TYR A 88 15.03 -12.90 3.31
N PHE A 89 14.01 -12.21 2.79
CA PHE A 89 14.12 -10.78 2.42
C PHE A 89 14.31 -9.86 3.63
N ASN A 90 13.58 -10.12 4.73
CA ASN A 90 13.73 -9.36 5.97
C ASN A 90 15.16 -9.45 6.53
N LYS A 91 15.81 -10.63 6.43
CA LYS A 91 17.23 -10.80 6.83
C LYS A 91 18.19 -9.99 5.96
N LYS A 92 17.82 -9.70 4.71
CA LYS A 92 18.58 -8.81 3.81
C LYS A 92 18.21 -7.32 3.98
N GLY A 93 17.28 -7.00 4.88
CA GLY A 93 16.84 -5.62 5.15
C GLY A 93 15.82 -5.08 4.15
N LEU A 94 15.16 -5.95 3.37
CA LEU A 94 13.98 -5.58 2.58
C LEU A 94 12.73 -5.92 3.39
N TYR A 95 11.98 -4.88 3.76
CA TYR A 95 10.73 -4.99 4.50
C TYR A 95 9.58 -4.50 3.64
N GLY A 96 8.37 -4.96 3.97
CA GLY A 96 7.15 -4.61 3.26
C GLY A 96 6.80 -5.63 2.19
N SER A 97 5.52 -6.02 2.13
CA SER A 97 5.07 -7.12 1.27
C SER A 97 5.10 -6.73 -0.21
N TYR A 98 4.83 -5.46 -0.53
CA TYR A 98 4.83 -4.98 -1.91
C TYR A 98 6.24 -4.84 -2.46
N GLU A 99 7.15 -4.31 -1.64
CA GLU A 99 8.56 -4.16 -1.97
C GLU A 99 9.21 -5.52 -2.24
N ILE A 100 8.87 -6.54 -1.44
CA ILE A 100 9.30 -7.93 -1.67
C ILE A 100 8.74 -8.47 -2.98
N TYR A 101 7.44 -8.31 -3.20
CA TYR A 101 6.76 -8.80 -4.40
C TYR A 101 7.30 -8.16 -5.68
N GLU A 102 7.44 -6.83 -5.70
CA GLU A 102 8.01 -6.07 -6.82
C GLU A 102 9.48 -6.50 -7.06
N THR A 103 10.27 -6.69 -6.00
CA THR A 103 11.64 -7.20 -6.13
C THR A 103 11.70 -8.59 -6.76
N ILE A 104 10.75 -9.48 -6.45
CA ILE A 104 10.66 -10.80 -7.08
C ILE A 104 10.32 -10.68 -8.56
N LEU A 105 9.33 -9.84 -8.93
CA LEU A 105 8.94 -9.61 -10.32
C LEU A 105 10.09 -9.04 -11.16
N ILE A 106 10.76 -8.00 -10.66
CA ILE A 106 11.91 -7.38 -11.34
C ILE A 106 13.07 -8.38 -11.48
N SER A 107 13.32 -9.17 -10.43
CA SER A 107 14.36 -10.20 -10.48
C SER A 107 14.01 -11.30 -11.48
N TYR A 108 12.75 -11.69 -11.58
CA TYR A 108 12.30 -12.67 -12.57
C TYR A 108 12.35 -12.11 -14.00
N HIS A 109 12.00 -10.83 -14.21
CA HIS A 109 12.24 -10.12 -15.48
C HIS A 109 13.71 -10.19 -15.90
N ARG A 110 14.62 -9.91 -14.98
CA ARG A 110 16.07 -9.96 -15.25
C ARG A 110 16.53 -11.37 -15.58
N PHE A 111 16.05 -12.37 -14.84
CA PHE A 111 16.30 -13.79 -15.13
C PHE A 111 15.84 -14.19 -16.55
N LEU A 112 14.63 -13.81 -16.96
CA LEU A 112 14.08 -14.13 -18.29
C LEU A 112 14.80 -13.44 -19.47
N ASN A 113 15.58 -12.40 -19.17
CA ASN A 113 16.30 -11.58 -20.15
C ASN A 113 17.83 -11.72 -20.01
N ASP A 114 18.31 -12.73 -19.29
CA ASP A 114 19.74 -12.99 -19.07
C ASP A 114 20.51 -11.78 -18.50
N LYS A 115 19.82 -10.92 -17.73
CA LYS A 115 20.40 -9.75 -17.07
C LYS A 115 20.89 -10.12 -15.67
N PRO A 116 21.98 -9.52 -15.17
CA PRO A 116 22.39 -9.65 -13.77
C PRO A 116 21.26 -9.25 -12.82
N ILE A 117 20.92 -10.12 -11.87
CA ILE A 117 19.82 -9.86 -10.92
C ILE A 117 20.10 -8.61 -10.07
N ASN A 118 21.33 -8.44 -9.58
CA ASN A 118 21.74 -7.32 -8.71
C ASN A 118 20.77 -7.11 -7.53
N LEU A 119 20.44 -8.19 -6.81
CA LEU A 119 19.46 -8.18 -5.73
C LEU A 119 19.79 -7.13 -4.66
N GLU A 120 21.05 -7.03 -4.26
CA GLU A 120 21.51 -6.08 -3.25
C GLU A 120 21.23 -4.63 -3.68
N GLN A 121 21.43 -4.29 -4.96
CA GLN A 121 21.11 -2.96 -5.49
C GLN A 121 19.61 -2.69 -5.50
N GLN A 122 18.79 -3.69 -5.88
CA GLN A 122 17.32 -3.57 -5.82
C GLN A 122 16.85 -3.29 -4.38
N ILE A 123 17.41 -4.01 -3.40
CA ILE A 123 17.09 -3.84 -1.97
C ILE A 123 17.54 -2.46 -1.46
N GLU A 124 18.74 -2.01 -1.82
CA GLU A 124 19.25 -0.69 -1.39
C GLU A 124 18.37 0.47 -1.89
N LYS A 125 17.74 0.36 -3.07
CA LYS A 125 16.76 1.36 -3.56
C LYS A 125 15.62 1.56 -2.56
N TYR A 126 15.01 0.47 -2.07
CA TYR A 126 13.93 0.54 -1.09
C TYR A 126 14.40 1.00 0.28
N LYS A 127 15.59 0.57 0.72
CA LYS A 127 16.16 1.02 2.00
C LYS A 127 16.45 2.51 1.98
N LEU A 128 16.97 3.04 0.88
CA LEU A 128 17.20 4.48 0.73
C LEU A 128 15.88 5.26 0.78
N LYS A 129 14.86 4.82 0.03
CA LYS A 129 13.53 5.44 0.06
C LYS A 129 12.94 5.47 1.47
N GLN A 130 12.93 4.33 2.18
CA GLN A 130 12.43 4.24 3.55
C GLN A 130 13.21 5.12 4.54
N ARG A 131 14.54 5.23 4.38
CA ARG A 131 15.36 6.15 5.20
C ARG A 131 14.95 7.60 4.95
N GLN A 132 14.82 8.01 3.69
CA GLN A 132 14.43 9.38 3.34
C GLN A 132 13.04 9.73 3.87
N GLU A 133 12.06 8.84 3.70
CA GLU A 133 10.69 9.01 4.22
C GLU A 133 10.69 9.14 5.75
N LYS A 134 11.49 8.32 6.45
CA LYS A 134 11.63 8.39 7.91
C LYS A 134 12.30 9.68 8.37
N GLU A 135 13.36 10.12 7.69
CA GLU A 135 14.06 11.37 8.01
C GLU A 135 13.14 12.58 7.82
N GLU A 136 12.39 12.63 6.72
CA GLU A 136 11.42 13.67 6.45
C GLU A 136 10.27 13.65 7.48
N TYR A 137 9.75 12.48 7.85
CA TYR A 137 8.77 12.35 8.92
C TYR A 137 9.30 12.92 10.26
N LEU A 138 10.52 12.55 10.65
CA LEU A 138 11.14 13.02 11.90
C LEU A 138 11.41 14.52 11.88
N LYS A 139 11.71 15.10 10.72
CA LYS A 139 11.84 16.54 10.54
C LYS A 139 10.49 17.24 10.72
N ARG A 140 9.46 16.80 9.99
CA ARG A 140 8.11 17.38 10.03
C ARG A 140 7.47 17.36 11.41
N THR A 141 7.71 16.30 12.19
CA THR A 141 7.17 16.16 13.55
C THR A 141 7.78 17.14 14.57
N LYS A 142 8.87 17.83 14.22
CA LYS A 142 9.52 18.84 15.06
C LYS A 142 9.20 20.28 14.63
N GLN A 143 8.69 20.46 13.42
CA GLN A 143 8.39 21.77 12.87
C GLN A 143 7.06 22.31 13.44
N ASP A 144 7.01 23.62 13.65
CA ASP A 144 5.78 24.32 14.00
C ASP A 144 4.92 24.66 12.79
N SER A 145 5.54 24.74 11.60
CA SER A 145 4.90 25.02 10.34
C SER A 145 5.40 24.09 9.23
N ILE A 146 4.51 23.68 8.34
CA ILE A 146 4.82 22.87 7.16
C ILE A 146 4.29 23.59 5.94
N ASN A 147 5.13 23.83 4.93
CA ASN A 147 4.76 24.55 3.71
C ASN A 147 4.10 25.92 3.99
N GLY A 148 4.58 26.65 5.01
CA GLY A 148 4.04 27.94 5.42
C GLY A 148 2.74 27.87 6.24
N ILE A 149 2.22 26.68 6.53
CA ILE A 149 1.00 26.48 7.32
C ILE A 149 1.39 26.10 8.74
N TYR A 150 0.91 26.89 9.72
CA TYR A 150 1.06 26.56 11.14
C TYR A 150 0.34 25.25 11.48
N ILE A 151 1.03 24.38 12.20
CA ILE A 151 0.53 23.07 12.62
C ILE A 151 0.18 23.15 14.10
N PRO A 152 -1.06 22.94 14.54
CA PRO A 152 -1.36 22.98 15.97
C PRO A 152 -0.56 21.96 16.79
N LYS A 153 -0.19 22.28 18.04
CA LYS A 153 0.56 21.36 18.91
C LYS A 153 -0.33 20.39 19.71
N ASP A 154 -1.58 20.76 19.93
CA ASP A 154 -2.58 20.03 20.71
C ASP A 154 -4.01 20.42 20.30
N ILE A 155 -5.02 19.81 20.93
CA ILE A 155 -6.44 20.07 20.61
C ILE A 155 -6.86 21.52 20.85
N LYS A 156 -6.39 22.15 21.93
CA LYS A 156 -6.78 23.53 22.23
C LYS A 156 -6.19 24.49 21.20
N ASP A 157 -4.95 24.25 20.79
CA ASP A 157 -4.28 25.00 19.74
C ASP A 157 -4.98 24.82 18.38
N CYS A 158 -5.60 23.65 18.12
CA CYS A 158 -6.44 23.46 16.93
C CYS A 158 -7.61 24.44 16.90
N PHE A 159 -8.30 24.64 18.03
CA PHE A 159 -9.46 25.53 18.10
C PHE A 159 -9.08 26.97 17.80
N ILE A 160 -8.01 27.46 18.45
CA ILE A 160 -7.48 28.81 18.24
C ILE A 160 -7.11 29.00 16.76
N THR A 161 -6.48 27.98 16.16
CA THR A 161 -6.11 28.02 14.75
C THR A 161 -7.34 28.03 13.84
N LEU A 162 -8.37 27.23 14.13
CA LEU A 162 -9.62 27.20 13.38
C LEU A 162 -10.38 28.53 13.47
N ASP A 163 -10.44 29.15 14.65
CA ASP A 163 -11.07 30.46 14.87
C ASP A 163 -10.43 31.54 14.00
N SER A 164 -9.11 31.45 13.77
CA SER A 164 -8.37 32.37 12.90
C SER A 164 -8.50 32.05 11.40
N LEU A 165 -8.78 30.79 11.05
CA LEU A 165 -8.77 30.30 9.68
C LEU A 165 -10.14 30.37 9.02
N LEU A 166 -11.20 30.08 9.78
CA LEU A 166 -12.57 29.96 9.28
C LEU A 166 -13.29 31.31 9.21
N SER A 167 -14.24 31.43 8.29
CA SER A 167 -15.12 32.60 8.24
C SER A 167 -16.08 32.60 9.45
N LYS A 168 -16.63 33.78 9.79
CA LYS A 168 -17.62 33.88 10.88
C LYS A 168 -18.86 33.06 10.58
N GLU A 169 -19.24 32.99 9.31
CA GLU A 169 -20.36 32.20 8.79
C GLU A 169 -20.10 30.71 9.00
N ASP A 170 -18.91 30.21 8.64
CA ASP A 170 -18.55 28.80 8.85
C ASP A 170 -18.53 28.43 10.33
N ILE A 171 -17.94 29.27 11.17
CA ILE A 171 -17.90 29.07 12.63
C ILE A 171 -19.32 29.01 13.18
N LYS A 172 -20.20 29.91 12.73
CA LYS A 172 -21.61 29.93 13.11
C LYS A 172 -22.32 28.65 12.67
N SER A 173 -22.15 28.23 11.42
CA SER A 173 -22.78 27.00 10.90
C SER A 173 -22.32 25.76 11.65
N ILE A 174 -21.04 25.66 12.00
CA ILE A 174 -20.55 24.58 12.86
C ILE A 174 -21.24 24.67 14.22
N LYS A 175 -21.18 25.82 14.90
CA LYS A 175 -21.74 26.00 16.24
C LYS A 175 -23.23 25.62 16.34
N GLU A 176 -24.02 25.96 15.32
CA GLU A 176 -25.48 25.76 15.26
C GLU A 176 -25.90 24.31 14.93
N LEU A 177 -24.94 23.41 14.64
CA LEU A 177 -25.26 22.00 14.43
C LEU A 177 -25.96 21.39 15.67
N PRO A 178 -27.00 20.56 15.48
CA PRO A 178 -27.77 19.98 16.58
C PRO A 178 -26.94 19.23 17.62
N ASN A 179 -25.90 18.53 17.18
CA ASN A 179 -24.96 17.81 18.03
C ASN A 179 -23.61 17.63 17.28
N LYS A 180 -22.55 17.29 18.02
CA LYS A 180 -21.19 17.20 17.47
C LYS A 180 -21.01 16.12 16.39
N ASN A 181 -21.80 15.05 16.41
CA ASN A 181 -21.70 13.98 15.40
C ASN A 181 -22.12 14.48 14.01
N GLU A 182 -22.95 15.52 13.95
CA GLU A 182 -23.33 16.17 12.68
C GLU A 182 -22.16 16.90 12.01
N THR A 183 -21.02 17.07 12.68
CA THR A 183 -19.81 17.63 12.05
C THR A 183 -19.27 16.74 10.92
N ILE A 184 -19.76 15.50 10.79
CA ILE A 184 -19.45 14.59 9.67
C ILE A 184 -19.74 15.22 8.31
N VAL A 185 -20.68 16.16 8.20
CA VAL A 185 -20.95 16.89 6.94
C VAL A 185 -19.72 17.66 6.43
N TYR A 186 -18.79 18.01 7.32
CA TYR A 186 -17.53 18.68 6.98
C TYR A 186 -16.37 17.71 6.68
N HIS A 187 -16.60 16.40 6.70
CA HIS A 187 -15.56 15.37 6.52
C HIS A 187 -14.74 15.54 5.23
N HIS A 188 -15.41 15.86 4.12
CA HIS A 188 -14.77 16.05 2.80
C HIS A 188 -14.33 17.49 2.52
N GLY A 189 -14.84 18.46 3.27
CA GLY A 189 -14.43 19.87 3.19
C GLY A 189 -13.32 20.17 4.18
N ILE A 190 -13.68 20.77 5.32
CA ILE A 190 -12.74 21.16 6.37
C ILE A 190 -11.93 19.94 6.84
N GLY A 191 -12.57 18.79 7.08
CA GLY A 191 -11.87 17.58 7.52
C GLY A 191 -10.74 17.16 6.57
N LEU A 192 -10.99 17.14 5.26
CA LEU A 192 -9.98 16.81 4.25
C LEU A 192 -8.86 17.85 4.23
N TRP A 193 -9.22 19.13 4.35
CA TRP A 193 -8.25 20.21 4.44
C TRP A 193 -7.33 20.03 5.66
N LEU A 194 -7.87 19.72 6.84
CA LEU A 194 -7.09 19.48 8.06
C LEU A 194 -6.12 18.31 7.85
N ARG A 195 -6.58 17.20 7.29
CA ARG A 195 -5.73 16.02 7.07
C ARG A 195 -4.53 16.31 6.17
N ASN A 196 -4.75 17.05 5.10
CA ASN A 196 -3.72 17.36 4.12
C ASN A 196 -2.78 18.47 4.59
N ASN A 197 -3.32 19.55 5.16
CA ASN A 197 -2.55 20.75 5.50
C ASN A 197 -1.91 20.67 6.89
N TRP A 198 -2.55 20.02 7.86
CA TRP A 198 -1.95 19.79 9.17
C TRP A 198 -1.09 18.52 9.22
N GLY A 199 -0.85 17.89 8.06
CA GLY A 199 0.07 16.77 7.92
C GLY A 199 -0.36 15.52 8.69
N LEU A 200 -1.66 15.24 8.78
CA LEU A 200 -2.18 14.10 9.53
C LEU A 200 -1.87 12.77 8.82
N TRP A 201 -1.69 12.76 7.49
CA TRP A 201 -1.22 11.57 6.75
C TRP A 201 0.29 11.37 6.83
N GLY A 202 1.06 12.40 6.43
CA GLY A 202 2.51 12.29 6.22
C GLY A 202 3.39 12.63 7.43
N GLY A 203 2.79 12.91 8.59
CA GLY A 203 3.52 13.26 9.80
C GLY A 203 3.57 14.76 10.07
N SER A 204 3.29 15.10 11.33
CA SER A 204 3.37 16.44 11.89
C SER A 204 3.40 16.37 13.42
N ARG A 205 3.70 17.48 14.10
CA ARG A 205 3.64 17.52 15.56
C ARG A 205 2.23 17.24 16.10
N LEU A 206 1.19 17.66 15.36
CA LEU A 206 -0.21 17.37 15.71
C LEU A 206 -0.53 15.89 15.58
N GLN A 207 -0.12 15.27 14.46
CA GLN A 207 -0.31 13.83 14.27
C GLN A 207 0.35 13.05 15.40
N LYS A 208 1.58 13.40 15.77
CA LYS A 208 2.31 12.78 16.89
C LYS A 208 1.55 12.92 18.22
N TYR A 209 0.95 14.08 18.47
CA TYR A 209 0.09 14.31 19.64
C TYR A 209 -1.12 13.35 19.69
N PHE A 210 -1.76 13.08 18.55
CA PHE A 210 -2.87 12.11 18.45
C PHE A 210 -2.43 10.66 18.57
N LEU A 211 -1.31 10.30 17.94
CA LEU A 211 -0.74 8.94 18.02
C LEU A 211 -0.38 8.58 19.46
N ALA A 212 0.18 9.51 20.23
CA ALA A 212 0.46 9.32 21.66
C ALA A 212 -0.82 8.99 22.47
N ARG A 213 -1.99 9.39 21.96
CA ARG A 213 -3.32 9.15 22.55
C ARG A 213 -4.09 8.02 21.86
N LYS A 214 -3.42 7.21 21.05
CA LYS A 214 -3.97 6.04 20.34
C LYS A 214 -5.05 6.38 19.29
N VAL A 215 -5.08 7.62 18.81
CA VAL A 215 -5.91 8.01 17.65
C VAL A 215 -5.00 7.91 16.42
N ASN A 216 -5.14 6.83 15.67
CA ASN A 216 -4.14 6.46 14.66
C ASN A 216 -4.52 6.79 13.22
N HIS A 217 -5.82 6.93 12.94
CA HIS A 217 -6.29 7.21 11.59
C HIS A 217 -6.51 8.72 11.38
N PRO A 218 -6.02 9.33 10.29
CA PRO A 218 -6.18 10.76 10.02
C PRO A 218 -7.65 11.20 9.93
N ASP A 219 -8.54 10.36 9.41
CA ASP A 219 -9.98 10.66 9.42
C ASP A 219 -10.50 10.80 10.85
N SER A 220 -10.16 9.85 11.74
CA SER A 220 -10.54 9.93 13.16
C SER A 220 -9.93 11.15 13.86
N MET A 221 -8.68 11.50 13.56
CA MET A 221 -8.05 12.72 14.09
C MET A 221 -8.84 13.96 13.67
N SER A 222 -9.14 14.11 12.38
CA SER A 222 -9.85 15.27 11.86
C SER A 222 -11.31 15.35 12.32
N ALA A 223 -12.01 14.22 12.42
CA ALA A 223 -13.37 14.17 12.97
C ALA A 223 -13.38 14.62 14.43
N MET A 224 -12.46 14.10 15.24
CA MET A 224 -12.33 14.46 16.66
C MET A 224 -12.01 15.95 16.86
N ILE A 225 -11.19 16.55 15.98
CA ILE A 225 -10.93 18.00 16.00
C ILE A 225 -12.23 18.78 15.80
N LEU A 226 -13.03 18.40 14.79
CA LEU A 226 -14.27 19.10 14.46
C LEU A 226 -15.35 18.92 15.54
N GLU A 227 -15.50 17.70 16.05
CA GLU A 227 -16.42 17.38 17.15
C GLU A 227 -16.08 18.20 18.41
N TYR A 228 -14.80 18.24 18.80
CA TYR A 228 -14.39 18.99 19.97
C TYR A 228 -14.39 20.50 19.74
N TYR A 229 -14.21 20.97 18.51
CA TYR A 229 -14.37 22.37 18.16
C TYR A 229 -15.84 22.80 18.28
N HIS A 230 -16.78 21.98 17.82
CA HIS A 230 -18.22 22.19 18.03
C HIS A 230 -18.57 22.32 19.52
N ASP A 231 -18.04 21.43 20.35
CA ASP A 231 -18.22 21.45 21.79
C ASP A 231 -17.60 22.71 22.43
N TRP A 232 -16.39 23.09 22.02
CA TRP A 232 -15.71 24.30 22.47
C TRP A 232 -16.51 25.59 22.15
N LEU A 233 -17.03 25.72 20.93
CA LEU A 233 -17.87 26.86 20.51
C LEU A 233 -19.17 26.99 21.32
N ASN A 234 -19.61 25.88 21.93
CA ASN A 234 -20.80 25.76 22.76
C ASN A 234 -20.50 25.65 24.26
N ASN A 235 -19.27 25.94 24.69
CA ASN A 235 -18.83 25.90 26.08
C ASN A 235 -18.97 24.52 26.77
N ARG A 236 -18.91 23.42 26.01
CA ARG A 236 -18.93 22.05 26.53
C ARG A 236 -17.53 21.46 26.59
N ASN A 237 -16.77 21.76 27.65
CA ASN A 237 -15.31 21.54 27.63
C ASN A 237 -14.82 20.21 28.23
N ASP A 238 -15.65 19.48 28.96
CA ASP A 238 -15.22 18.36 29.80
C ASP A 238 -14.49 17.24 29.03
N GLU A 239 -15.02 16.86 27.86
CA GLU A 239 -14.48 15.73 27.10
C GLU A 239 -13.11 16.03 26.48
N TRP A 240 -12.99 17.16 25.80
CA TRP A 240 -11.75 17.51 25.11
C TRP A 240 -10.65 17.89 26.11
N GLU A 241 -10.99 18.51 27.25
CA GLU A 241 -10.02 18.78 28.32
C GLU A 241 -9.50 17.49 28.94
N LYS A 242 -10.38 16.50 29.17
CA LYS A 242 -9.98 15.17 29.64
C LYS A 242 -9.08 14.47 28.63
N PHE A 243 -9.38 14.58 27.34
CA PHE A 243 -8.55 14.04 26.27
C PHE A 243 -7.16 14.69 26.24
N ASN A 244 -7.08 16.02 26.42
CA ASN A 244 -5.83 16.78 26.38
C ASN A 244 -4.88 16.44 27.55
N LYS A 245 -5.42 16.01 28.70
CA LYS A 245 -4.64 15.63 29.90
C LYS A 245 -4.07 14.20 29.86
N LYS A 246 -4.52 13.34 28.95
CA LYS A 246 -3.95 12.00 28.73
C LYS A 246 -2.57 12.09 28.08
#